data_AF-U6F318-F1
#
_entry.id   AF-U6F318-F1
#
_cell.length_a   1.000
_cell.length_b   1.000
_cell.length_c   1.000
_cell.angle_alpha   90.00
_cell.angle_beta   90.00
_cell.angle_gamma   90.00
#
_symmetry.space_group_name_H-M   'P 1'
#
loop_
_entity.id
_entity.type
_entity.pdbx_description
1 polymer ?
#
loop_
_entity_poly.entity_id
_entity_poly.type
_entity_poly.pdbx_seq_one_letter_code
_entity_poly.pdbx_strand_id
1 'polypeptide(L)'
;MVNSPMLMFLYPLSMVLILLSVFSPLFKRDGVVYFFVILFTVVPALGDMVVAFPAVVSQSQFSLMVAAIRNSLPLASMGLSWLVPALVGLVVGLAFHVFRRKNLVAAQEEFE
;
A
#
# COMPACT_ATOMS: atom_id res chain seq x y z
N MET A 1 -10.94 25.08 6.68
CA MET A 1 -10.45 23.72 6.97
C MET A 1 -9.45 23.36 5.90
N VAL A 2 -8.14 23.54 6.15
CA VAL A 2 -7.10 23.15 5.18
C VAL A 2 -6.44 21.91 5.76
N ASN A 3 -6.86 20.75 5.26
CA ASN A 3 -6.15 19.51 5.52
C ASN A 3 -4.91 19.53 4.62
N SER A 4 -3.72 19.73 5.18
CA SER A 4 -2.49 19.81 4.39
C SER A 4 -2.30 18.50 3.61
N PRO A 5 -1.93 18.55 2.31
CA PRO A 5 -1.75 17.35 1.46
C PRO A 5 -0.91 16.24 2.11
N MET A 6 0.07 16.65 2.93
CA MET A 6 0.88 15.76 3.77
C MET A 6 0.07 14.79 4.64
N LEU A 7 -1.04 15.23 5.24
CA LEU A 7 -1.88 14.37 6.10
C LEU A 7 -2.58 13.28 5.29
N MET A 8 -2.98 13.56 4.05
CA MET A 8 -3.62 12.56 3.17
C MET A 8 -2.64 11.47 2.75
N PHE A 9 -1.35 11.77 2.71
CA PHE A 9 -0.29 10.80 2.47
C PHE A 9 0.12 10.02 3.73
N LEU A 10 0.24 10.72 4.86
CA LEU A 10 0.70 10.13 6.11
C LEU A 10 -0.37 9.25 6.79
N TYR A 11 -1.66 9.57 6.65
CA TYR A 11 -2.75 8.78 7.25
C TYR A 11 -2.75 7.32 6.78
N PRO A 12 -2.76 7.03 5.46
CA PRO A 12 -2.68 5.67 4.94
C PRO A 12 -1.45 4.90 5.43
N LEU A 13 -0.28 5.54 5.33
CA LEU A 13 1.00 4.96 5.73
C LEU A 13 1.01 4.60 7.21
N SER A 14 0.57 5.51 8.06
CA SER A 14 0.50 5.27 9.51
C SER A 14 -0.45 4.13 9.82
N MET A 15 -1.61 4.09 9.17
CA MET A 15 -2.60 3.03 9.37
C MET A 15 -2.06 1.66 8.97
N VAL A 16 -1.43 1.52 7.80
CA VAL A 16 -0.85 0.23 7.38
C VAL A 16 0.35 -0.18 8.23
N LEU A 17 1.17 0.77 8.71
CA LEU A 17 2.29 0.46 9.61
C LEU A 17 1.82 -0.04 10.97
N ILE A 18 0.74 0.55 11.52
CA ILE A 18 0.10 0.05 12.74
C ILE A 18 -0.43 -1.37 12.53
N LEU A 19 -1.17 -1.60 11.44
CA LEU A 19 -1.70 -2.93 11.11
C LEU A 19 -0.58 -3.96 10.95
N LEU A 20 0.45 -3.64 10.17
CA LEU A 20 1.62 -4.50 9.99
C LEU A 20 2.33 -4.77 11.32
N SER A 21 2.42 -3.78 12.22
CA SER A 21 3.04 -3.97 13.53
C SER A 21 2.25 -4.93 14.41
N VAL A 22 0.92 -4.77 14.45
CA VAL A 22 0.00 -5.66 15.18
C VAL A 22 0.05 -7.09 14.62
N PHE A 23 0.04 -7.23 13.30
CA PHE A 23 0.09 -8.52 12.62
C PHE A 23 1.51 -9.09 12.46
N SER A 24 2.55 -8.34 12.84
CA SER A 24 3.95 -8.74 12.69
C SER A 24 4.32 -10.12 13.25
N PRO A 25 3.69 -10.64 14.33
CA PRO A 25 3.93 -12.01 14.79
C PRO A 25 3.53 -13.08 13.76
N LEU A 26 2.54 -12.82 12.90
CA LEU A 26 2.03 -13.79 11.92
C LEU A 26 3.03 -14.13 10.82
N PHE A 27 3.86 -13.17 10.45
CA PHE A 27 4.86 -13.29 9.39
C PHE A 27 6.29 -13.06 9.91
N LYS A 28 6.50 -13.17 11.22
CA LYS A 28 7.82 -13.05 11.88
C LYS A 28 8.61 -11.80 11.48
N ARG A 29 7.92 -10.66 11.32
CA ARG A 29 8.52 -9.38 10.88
C ARG A 29 9.26 -9.47 9.53
N ASP A 30 8.84 -10.35 8.63
CA ASP A 30 9.45 -10.46 7.30
C ASP A 30 9.33 -9.16 6.50
N GLY A 31 10.48 -8.56 6.18
CA GLY A 31 10.58 -7.32 5.42
C GLY A 31 9.93 -7.36 4.03
N VAL A 32 9.74 -8.55 3.43
CA VAL A 32 9.05 -8.69 2.14
C VAL A 32 7.57 -8.32 2.26
N VAL A 33 6.92 -8.71 3.36
CA VAL A 33 5.50 -8.37 3.61
C VAL A 33 5.37 -6.86 3.79
N TYR A 34 6.26 -6.24 4.59
CA TYR A 34 6.30 -4.80 4.76
C TYR A 34 6.51 -4.07 3.43
N PHE A 35 7.46 -4.52 2.63
CA PHE A 35 7.79 -3.90 1.35
C PHE A 35 6.59 -3.85 0.41
N PHE A 36 5.91 -4.99 0.17
CA PHE A 36 4.78 -5.03 -0.75
C PHE A 36 3.59 -4.21 -0.24
N VAL A 37 3.24 -4.31 1.05
CA VAL A 37 2.13 -3.52 1.62
C VAL A 37 2.40 -2.03 1.53
N ILE A 38 3.60 -1.59 1.93
CA ILE A 38 3.98 -0.17 1.90
C ILE A 38 4.02 0.33 0.45
N LEU A 39 4.65 -0.41 -0.46
CA LEU A 39 4.76 -0.02 -1.88
C LEU A 39 3.38 0.21 -2.50
N PHE A 40 2.47 -0.76 -2.31
CA PHE A 40 1.11 -0.67 -2.86
C PHE A 40 0.26 0.39 -2.16
N THR A 41 0.60 0.80 -0.94
CA THR A 41 -0.08 1.91 -0.24
C THR A 41 0.44 3.26 -0.70
N VAL A 42 1.76 3.40 -0.88
CA VAL A 42 2.43 4.67 -1.21
C VAL A 42 2.01 5.18 -2.58
N VAL A 43 1.97 4.31 -3.60
CA VAL A 43 1.62 4.69 -4.98
C VAL A 43 0.27 5.44 -5.08
N PRO A 44 -0.86 4.88 -4.60
CA PRO A 44 -2.15 5.57 -4.61
C PRO A 44 -2.19 6.76 -3.63
N ALA A 45 -1.56 6.66 -2.47
CA ALA A 45 -1.53 7.76 -1.49
C ALA A 45 -0.79 9.01 -2.02
N LEU A 46 0.27 8.82 -2.82
CA LEU A 46 0.94 9.90 -3.54
C LEU A 46 0.02 10.53 -4.60
N GLY A 47 -0.73 9.71 -5.34
CA GLY A 47 -1.72 10.21 -6.29
C GLY A 47 -2.78 11.09 -5.61
N ASP A 48 -3.28 10.66 -4.45
CA ASP A 48 -4.24 11.40 -3.64
C ASP A 48 -3.67 12.73 -3.14
N MET A 49 -2.41 12.73 -2.69
CA MET A 49 -1.71 13.95 -2.29
C MET A 49 -1.56 14.92 -3.47
N VAL A 50 -1.24 14.42 -4.66
CA VAL A 50 -1.08 15.24 -5.87
C VAL A 50 -2.39 15.89 -6.29
N VAL A 51 -3.50 15.16 -6.24
CA VAL A 51 -4.84 15.70 -6.55
C VAL A 51 -5.30 16.72 -5.51
N ALA A 52 -4.84 16.61 -4.26
CA ALA A 52 -5.15 17.55 -3.19
C ALA A 52 -4.37 18.89 -3.27
N PHE A 53 -3.40 19.02 -4.18
CA PHE A 53 -2.72 20.30 -4.43
C PHE A 53 -3.63 21.30 -5.16
N PRO A 54 -3.40 22.62 -5.00
CA PRO A 54 -4.20 23.66 -5.66
C PRO A 54 -4.18 23.56 -7.19
N ALA A 55 -5.22 24.13 -7.81
CA ALA A 55 -5.66 23.89 -9.19
C ALA A 55 -4.61 24.03 -10.31
N VAL A 56 -3.48 24.70 -10.04
CA VAL A 56 -2.35 24.81 -10.96
C VAL A 56 -1.74 23.44 -11.30
N VAL A 57 -1.85 22.44 -10.41
CA VAL A 57 -1.35 21.08 -10.62
C VAL A 57 -2.48 20.08 -10.93
N SER A 58 -3.69 20.30 -10.42
CA SER A 58 -4.82 19.36 -10.54
C SER A 58 -5.55 19.40 -11.90
N GLN A 59 -5.25 20.35 -12.79
CA GLN A 59 -5.85 20.47 -14.14
C GLN A 59 -5.04 19.77 -15.25
N SER A 60 -3.98 19.05 -14.87
CA SER A 60 -3.18 18.23 -15.80
C SER A 60 -3.96 17.00 -16.29
N GLN A 61 -3.70 16.55 -17.52
CA GLN A 61 -4.21 15.29 -18.09
C GLN A 61 -3.95 14.08 -17.17
N PHE A 62 -2.87 14.12 -16.40
CA PHE A 62 -2.54 13.10 -15.39
C PHE A 62 -3.59 13.01 -14.27
N SER A 63 -4.10 14.16 -13.82
CA SER A 63 -5.14 14.25 -12.78
C SER A 63 -6.46 13.63 -13.23
N LEU A 64 -6.85 13.86 -14.49
CA LEU A 64 -8.06 13.26 -15.07
C LEU A 64 -7.95 11.74 -15.22
N MET A 65 -6.77 11.23 -15.61
CA MET A 65 -6.53 9.79 -15.67
C MET A 65 -6.60 9.14 -14.28
N VAL A 66 -5.99 9.78 -13.27
CA VAL A 66 -6.04 9.34 -11.87
C VAL A 66 -7.49 9.38 -11.34
N ALA A 67 -8.28 10.41 -11.68
CA ALA A 67 -9.68 10.52 -11.30
C ALA A 67 -10.55 9.40 -11.92
N ALA A 68 -10.30 9.03 -13.19
CA ALA A 68 -11.00 7.94 -13.85
C ALA A 68 -10.71 6.57 -13.22
N ILE A 69 -9.44 6.31 -12.86
CA ILE A 69 -9.04 5.11 -12.13
C ILE A 69 -9.71 5.11 -10.74
N ARG A 70 -9.71 6.26 -10.04
CA ARG A 70 -10.37 6.41 -8.73
C ARG A 70 -11.87 6.12 -8.79
N ASN A 71 -12.60 6.57 -9.82
CA ASN A 71 -14.03 6.28 -9.97
C ASN A 71 -14.35 4.79 -10.13
N SER A 72 -13.38 3.98 -10.56
CA SER A 72 -13.56 2.52 -10.68
C SER A 72 -13.34 1.78 -9.34
N LEU A 73 -12.80 2.45 -8.31
CA LEU A 73 -12.61 1.88 -6.99
C LEU A 73 -13.75 2.31 -6.04
N PRO A 74 -14.54 1.37 -5.49
CA PRO A 74 -15.73 1.67 -4.65
C PRO A 74 -15.45 2.37 -3.30
N LEU A 75 -14.22 2.83 -3.06
CA LEU A 75 -13.78 3.49 -1.81
C LEU A 75 -12.93 4.75 -2.06
N ALA A 76 -12.55 5.05 -3.31
CA ALA A 76 -11.67 6.17 -3.59
C ALA A 76 -12.35 7.54 -3.37
N SER A 77 -13.67 7.62 -3.53
CA SER A 77 -14.45 8.84 -3.25
C SER A 77 -14.36 9.28 -1.77
N MET A 78 -14.02 8.36 -0.86
CA MET A 78 -13.84 8.64 0.57
C MET A 78 -12.38 8.91 0.97
N GLY A 79 -11.44 8.97 0.02
CA GLY A 79 -10.00 9.08 0.33
C GLY A 79 -9.34 7.77 0.74
N LEU A 80 -10.00 6.62 0.49
CA LEU A 80 -9.51 5.28 0.79
C LEU A 80 -8.98 4.56 -0.48
N SER A 81 -8.45 5.31 -1.44
CA SER A 81 -7.89 4.76 -2.68
C SER A 81 -6.75 3.75 -2.42
N TRP A 82 -6.07 3.90 -1.29
CA TRP A 82 -4.94 3.11 -0.84
C TRP A 82 -5.32 1.76 -0.22
N LEU A 83 -6.55 1.61 0.29
CA LEU A 83 -6.94 0.44 1.08
C LEU A 83 -6.93 -0.84 0.25
N VAL A 84 -7.55 -0.80 -0.94
CA VAL A 84 -7.61 -1.96 -1.83
C VAL A 84 -6.20 -2.38 -2.28
N PRO A 85 -5.34 -1.47 -2.79
CA PRO A 85 -3.94 -1.78 -3.07
C PRO A 85 -3.17 -2.33 -1.86
N ALA A 86 -3.34 -1.76 -0.67
CA ALA A 86 -2.68 -2.25 0.55
C ALA A 86 -3.05 -3.71 0.87
N LEU A 87 -4.34 -4.06 0.74
CA LEU A 87 -4.81 -5.44 0.92
C LEU A 87 -4.22 -6.38 -0.12
N VAL A 88 -4.13 -5.96 -1.39
CA VAL A 88 -3.45 -6.72 -2.45
C VAL A 88 -1.98 -6.93 -2.09
N GLY A 89 -1.28 -5.87 -1.66
CA GLY A 89 0.11 -5.94 -1.21
C GLY A 89 0.30 -6.90 -0.04
N LEU A 90 -0.66 -6.98 0.88
CA LEU A 90 -0.63 -7.92 2.02
C LEU A 90 -0.72 -9.36 1.54
N VAL A 91 -1.69 -9.66 0.67
CA VAL A 91 -1.88 -11.00 0.10
C VAL A 91 -0.64 -11.44 -0.67
N VAL A 92 -0.10 -10.56 -1.52
CA VAL A 92 1.12 -10.83 -2.30
C VAL A 92 2.33 -11.02 -1.37
N GLY A 93 2.52 -10.14 -0.40
CA GLY A 93 3.62 -10.22 0.56
C GLY A 93 3.59 -11.53 1.36
N LEU A 94 2.41 -11.93 1.85
CA LEU A 94 2.23 -13.19 2.56
C LEU A 94 2.48 -14.41 1.66
N ALA A 95 2.01 -14.38 0.41
CA ALA A 95 2.29 -15.46 -0.54
C ALA A 95 3.82 -15.63 -0.72
N PHE A 96 4.55 -14.55 -1.00
CA PHE A 96 6.01 -14.58 -1.12
C PHE A 96 6.71 -15.03 0.17
N HIS A 97 6.24 -14.59 1.34
CA HIS A 97 6.76 -15.04 2.64
C HIS A 97 6.66 -16.57 2.78
N VAL A 98 5.49 -17.15 2.48
CA VAL A 98 5.26 -18.59 2.56
C VAL A 98 6.12 -19.36 1.54
N PHE A 99 6.17 -18.90 0.29
CA PHE A 99 7.00 -19.55 -0.74
C PHE A 99 8.48 -19.55 -0.38
N ARG A 100 9.02 -18.42 0.11
CA ARG A 100 10.42 -18.32 0.51
C ARG A 100 10.74 -19.22 1.70
N ARG A 101 9.85 -19.30 2.69
CA ARG A 101 10.02 -20.21 3.83
C ARG A 101 10.06 -21.68 3.41
N LYS A 102 9.22 -22.10 2.45
CA LYS A 102 9.23 -23.48 1.94
C LYS A 102 10.56 -23.82 1.26
N ASN A 103 11.07 -22.92 0.41
CA ASN A 103 12.35 -23.12 -0.27
C ASN A 103 13.53 -23.21 0.70
N LEU A 104 13.52 -22.40 1.77
CA LEU A 104 14.55 -22.46 2.80
C LEU A 104 14.54 -23.78 3.56
N VAL A 105 13.36 -24.31 3.91
CA VAL A 105 13.24 -25.61 4.62
C VAL A 105 13.66 -26.76 3.72
N ALA A 106 13.19 -26.79 2.47
CA ALA A 106 13.54 -27.85 1.52
C ALA A 106 15.06 -27.89 1.23
N ALA A 107 15.72 -26.74 1.16
CA ALA A 107 17.18 -26.69 0.99
C ALA A 107 17.93 -27.28 2.20
N GLN A 108 17.40 -27.19 3.43
CA GLN A 108 18.05 -27.78 4.60
C GLN A 108 17.96 -29.31 4.61
N GLU A 109 16.83 -29.88 4.16
CA GLU A 109 16.63 -31.34 4.09
C GLU A 109 17.55 -32.02 3.06
N GLU A 110 18.01 -31.32 2.02
CA GLU A 110 18.93 -31.88 1.00
C GLU A 110 20.39 -31.97 1.49
N PHE A 111 20.74 -31.32 2.61
CA PHE A 111 22.08 -31.34 3.20
C PHE A 111 22.19 -32.20 4.47
N GLU A 112 21.11 -32.82 4.95
CA GLU A 112 21.10 -33.80 6.05
C GLU A 112 21.07 -35.24 5.54
#